data_AF-A0A4V2AU48-F1
#
_entry.id   AF-A0A4V2AU48-F1
#
_cell.length_a   1.000
_cell.length_b   1.000
_cell.length_c   1.000
_cell.angle_alpha   90.00
_cell.angle_beta   90.00
_cell.angle_gamma   90.00
#
_symmetry.space_group_name_H-M   'P 1'
#
loop_
_entity.id
_entity.type
_entity.pdbx_description
1 polymer ?
#
loop_
_entity_poly.entity_id
_entity_poly.type
_entity_poly.pdbx_seq_one_letter_code
_entity_poly.pdbx_strand_id
1 'polypeptide(L)'
;MKKIGVVCLMVVIVFTGTLCRKAEPFPEEQYDPRLSGGAATVFLANAQAFGSAIPGLVGYDVFMHDLGDAIFGQTFVSAPAPLFGGLGPIYNNVSCVSCHHNDGKGTPTIGLITSSLLTRTSVSGSDEYGGALGIPGYGLQLQDKAVAGKAAEAKMKIDYTEEPFVFADGETVSLRRPVYTMNNPYMAMAGGHMVSVRLAPPVFGLGLLELLPEETILSNVDEQDANGDGISGRVNYV
;
A
#
# COMPACT_ATOMS: atom_id res chain seq x y z
N MET A 1 -19.16 -38.22 34.66
CA MET A 1 -19.07 -36.76 34.40
C MET A 1 -17.75 -36.35 33.75
N LYS A 2 -16.57 -36.73 34.28
CA LYS A 2 -15.25 -36.35 33.69
C LYS A 2 -15.06 -36.76 32.21
N LYS A 3 -15.51 -37.95 31.82
CA LYS A 3 -15.40 -38.44 30.42
C LYS A 3 -16.25 -37.64 29.42
N ILE A 4 -17.42 -37.17 29.84
CA ILE A 4 -18.31 -36.35 28.98
C ILE A 4 -17.70 -34.95 28.79
N GLY A 5 -17.11 -34.37 29.83
CA GLY A 5 -16.41 -33.08 29.73
C GLY A 5 -15.21 -33.11 28.78
N VAL A 6 -14.43 -34.20 28.76
CA VAL A 6 -13.30 -34.36 27.83
C VAL A 6 -13.77 -34.50 26.38
N VAL A 7 -14.86 -35.25 26.15
CA VAL A 7 -15.45 -35.39 24.80
C VAL A 7 -16.01 -34.05 24.30
N CYS A 8 -16.75 -33.32 25.13
CA CYS A 8 -17.23 -31.98 24.75
C CYS A 8 -16.07 -31.02 24.46
N LEU A 9 -15.00 -31.04 25.26
CA LEU A 9 -13.83 -30.19 25.03
C LEU A 9 -13.12 -30.55 23.72
N MET A 10 -12.95 -31.84 23.40
CA MET A 10 -12.37 -32.26 22.12
C MET A 10 -13.26 -31.88 20.93
N VAL A 11 -14.59 -32.03 21.05
CA VAL A 11 -15.52 -31.60 20.00
C VAL A 11 -15.44 -30.09 19.79
N VAL A 12 -15.38 -29.29 20.86
CA VAL A 12 -15.22 -27.84 20.76
C VAL A 12 -13.89 -27.48 20.11
N ILE A 13 -12.77 -28.12 20.50
CA ILE A 13 -11.45 -27.88 19.89
C ILE A 13 -11.43 -28.27 18.40
N VAL A 14 -12.07 -29.37 18.02
CA VAL A 14 -12.18 -29.77 16.61
C VAL A 14 -13.01 -28.74 15.85
N PHE A 15 -14.18 -28.34 16.37
CA PHE A 15 -15.03 -27.36 15.71
C PHE A 15 -14.41 -25.97 15.63
N THR A 16 -13.70 -25.50 16.67
CA THR A 16 -13.01 -24.19 16.64
C THR A 16 -11.71 -24.23 15.84
N GLY A 17 -11.00 -25.37 15.83
CA GLY A 17 -9.80 -25.59 15.03
C GLY A 17 -10.09 -25.72 13.52
N THR A 18 -11.27 -26.19 13.14
CA THR A 18 -11.70 -26.26 11.72
C THR A 18 -12.17 -24.93 11.12
N LEU A 19 -12.31 -23.87 11.93
CA LEU A 19 -12.70 -22.55 11.42
C LEU A 19 -11.54 -21.84 10.68
N CYS A 20 -10.29 -22.25 10.89
CA CYS A 20 -9.16 -21.85 10.05
C CYS A 20 -8.96 -22.87 8.93
N ARG A 21 -9.85 -22.85 7.94
CA ARG A 21 -9.62 -23.60 6.70
C ARG A 21 -8.87 -22.68 5.74
N LYS A 22 -7.61 -23.00 5.44
CA LYS A 22 -6.87 -22.35 4.35
C LYS A 22 -7.69 -22.53 3.07
N ALA A 23 -7.82 -21.47 2.27
CA ALA A 23 -8.50 -21.57 0.97
C ALA A 23 -7.85 -22.70 0.14
N GLU A 24 -8.68 -23.51 -0.51
CA GLU A 24 -8.19 -24.54 -1.42
C GLU A 24 -7.48 -23.84 -2.61
N PRO A 25 -6.39 -24.42 -3.13
CA PRO A 25 -5.73 -23.87 -4.31
C PRO A 25 -6.70 -23.85 -5.51
N PHE A 26 -6.59 -22.82 -6.34
CA PHE A 26 -7.40 -22.70 -7.54
C PHE A 26 -7.06 -23.83 -8.54
N PRO A 27 -8.05 -24.47 -9.18
CA PRO A 27 -7.79 -25.47 -10.21
C PRO A 27 -7.01 -24.87 -11.40
N GLU A 28 -5.90 -25.51 -11.81
CA GLU A 28 -5.07 -25.02 -12.93
C GLU A 28 -5.82 -25.04 -14.27
N GLU A 29 -6.86 -25.87 -14.42
CA GLU A 29 -7.67 -25.92 -15.65
C GLU A 29 -8.45 -24.61 -15.90
N GLN A 30 -8.54 -23.72 -14.89
CA GLN A 30 -9.17 -22.41 -14.99
C GLN A 30 -8.18 -21.27 -15.30
N TYR A 31 -6.89 -21.58 -15.45
CA TYR A 31 -5.88 -20.58 -15.77
C TYR A 31 -5.94 -20.20 -17.26
N ASP A 32 -6.31 -18.93 -17.54
CA ASP A 32 -6.28 -18.34 -18.87
C ASP A 32 -5.31 -17.14 -18.84
N PRO A 33 -4.17 -17.20 -19.56
CA PRO A 33 -3.17 -16.14 -19.55
C PRO A 33 -3.67 -14.80 -20.13
N ARG A 34 -4.85 -14.80 -20.80
CA ARG A 34 -5.51 -13.57 -21.26
C ARG A 34 -6.22 -12.81 -20.14
N LEU A 35 -6.42 -13.46 -18.98
CA LEU A 35 -7.12 -12.91 -17.82
C LEU A 35 -6.11 -12.40 -16.79
N SER A 36 -6.07 -11.09 -16.56
CA SER A 36 -5.08 -10.43 -15.69
C SER A 36 -5.13 -10.85 -14.22
N GLY A 37 -6.27 -11.37 -13.75
CA GLY A 37 -6.46 -11.93 -12.40
C GLY A 37 -6.91 -13.39 -12.41
N GLY A 38 -6.73 -14.12 -13.53
CA GLY A 38 -7.26 -15.48 -13.68
C GLY A 38 -8.77 -15.53 -13.41
N ALA A 39 -9.23 -16.48 -12.59
CA ALA A 39 -10.63 -16.60 -12.16
C ALA A 39 -11.17 -15.35 -11.42
N ALA A 40 -10.31 -14.50 -10.86
CA ALA A 40 -10.69 -13.25 -10.21
C ALA A 40 -10.82 -12.06 -11.17
N THR A 41 -10.69 -12.27 -12.49
CA THR A 41 -10.76 -11.19 -13.47
C THR A 41 -12.18 -10.64 -13.60
N VAL A 42 -12.31 -9.32 -13.42
CA VAL A 42 -13.55 -8.58 -13.60
C VAL A 42 -13.43 -7.67 -14.82
N PHE A 43 -14.42 -7.69 -15.71
CA PHE A 43 -14.47 -6.83 -16.90
C PHE A 43 -15.20 -5.52 -16.58
N LEU A 44 -14.60 -4.70 -15.73
CA LEU A 44 -15.11 -3.38 -15.35
C LEU A 44 -14.08 -2.31 -15.70
N ALA A 45 -14.48 -1.34 -16.52
CA ALA A 45 -13.60 -0.27 -17.04
C ALA A 45 -14.10 1.11 -16.61
N ASN A 46 -14.42 1.28 -15.33
CA ASN A 46 -14.80 2.55 -14.74
C ASN A 46 -13.93 2.85 -13.50
N ALA A 47 -14.26 3.93 -12.77
CA ALA A 47 -13.48 4.36 -11.62
C ALA A 47 -13.48 3.37 -10.45
N GLN A 48 -14.36 2.37 -10.46
CA GLN A 48 -14.56 1.37 -9.41
C GLN A 48 -13.99 -0.01 -9.78
N ALA A 49 -13.21 -0.09 -10.88
CA ALA A 49 -12.71 -1.34 -11.43
C ALA A 49 -11.94 -2.23 -10.43
N PHE A 50 -11.28 -1.62 -9.44
CA PHE A 50 -10.42 -2.34 -8.49
C PHE A 50 -11.06 -2.66 -7.13
N GLY A 51 -12.26 -2.13 -6.85
CA GLY A 51 -12.99 -2.38 -5.60
C GLY A 51 -14.09 -3.43 -5.72
N SER A 52 -14.10 -4.17 -6.82
CA SER A 52 -15.06 -5.27 -7.00
C SER A 52 -14.62 -6.48 -6.21
N ALA A 53 -15.57 -7.09 -5.49
CA ALA A 53 -15.38 -8.40 -4.91
C ALA A 53 -15.02 -9.44 -6.00
N ILE A 54 -14.21 -10.42 -5.64
CA ILE A 54 -13.87 -11.53 -6.52
C ILE A 54 -15.17 -12.28 -6.90
N PRO A 55 -15.39 -12.60 -8.19
CA PRO A 55 -16.56 -13.38 -8.60
C PRO A 55 -16.65 -14.72 -7.85
N GLY A 56 -17.85 -15.06 -7.38
CA GLY A 56 -18.10 -16.32 -6.67
C GLY A 56 -18.11 -16.22 -5.14
N LEU A 57 -17.76 -15.08 -4.56
CA LEU A 57 -18.01 -14.83 -3.13
C LEU A 57 -19.52 -14.85 -2.84
N VAL A 58 -19.91 -15.48 -1.73
CA VAL A 58 -21.33 -15.59 -1.31
C VAL A 58 -21.49 -15.44 0.20
N GLY A 59 -22.67 -15.02 0.63
CA GLY A 59 -23.06 -15.00 2.04
C GLY A 59 -22.12 -14.17 2.92
N TYR A 60 -21.44 -14.84 3.85
CA TYR A 60 -20.54 -14.20 4.81
C TYR A 60 -19.32 -13.54 4.15
N ASP A 61 -18.80 -14.10 3.06
CA ASP A 61 -17.58 -13.56 2.44
C ASP A 61 -17.83 -12.21 1.75
N VAL A 62 -19.00 -12.05 1.11
CA VAL A 62 -19.44 -10.75 0.56
C VAL A 62 -19.63 -9.74 1.69
N PHE A 63 -20.25 -10.15 2.80
CA PHE A 63 -20.39 -9.28 3.96
C PHE A 63 -19.03 -8.81 4.52
N MET A 64 -18.04 -9.72 4.60
CA MET A 64 -16.69 -9.37 5.08
C MET A 64 -15.95 -8.46 4.10
N HIS A 65 -16.10 -8.68 2.80
CA HIS A 65 -15.60 -7.77 1.77
C HIS A 65 -16.18 -6.36 1.95
N ASP A 66 -17.50 -6.24 2.03
CA ASP A 66 -18.19 -4.94 2.11
C ASP A 66 -17.90 -4.21 3.44
N LEU A 67 -17.77 -4.96 4.53
CA LEU A 67 -17.32 -4.41 5.81
C LEU A 67 -15.87 -3.90 5.71
N GLY A 68 -15.00 -4.64 5.03
CA GLY A 68 -13.62 -4.24 4.76
C GLY A 68 -13.54 -2.94 3.96
N ASP A 69 -14.30 -2.84 2.87
CA ASP A 69 -14.41 -1.64 2.04
C ASP A 69 -14.93 -0.43 2.85
N ALA A 70 -15.97 -0.63 3.66
CA ALA A 70 -16.50 0.41 4.54
C ALA A 70 -15.47 0.91 5.56
N ILE A 71 -14.67 0.01 6.15
CA ILE A 71 -13.60 0.36 7.09
C ILE A 71 -12.44 1.07 6.34
N PHE A 72 -12.11 0.62 5.13
CA PHE A 72 -11.05 1.21 4.31
C PHE A 72 -11.39 2.65 3.88
N GLY A 73 -12.67 2.90 3.60
CA GLY A 73 -13.22 4.22 3.32
C GLY A 73 -13.40 5.12 4.55
N GLN A 74 -13.28 4.57 5.76
CA GLN A 74 -13.58 5.30 7.00
C GLN A 74 -12.63 6.47 7.20
N THR A 75 -13.21 7.66 7.37
CA THR A 75 -12.47 8.88 7.72
C THR A 75 -12.20 8.92 9.21
N PHE A 76 -10.92 9.02 9.59
CA PHE A 76 -10.47 9.32 10.93
C PHE A 76 -10.58 10.82 11.21
N VAL A 77 -11.04 11.16 12.40
CA VAL A 77 -11.24 12.54 12.86
C VAL A 77 -10.45 12.81 14.14
N SER A 78 -10.18 14.10 14.40
CA SER A 78 -9.40 14.52 15.56
C SER A 78 -10.13 14.24 16.87
N ALA A 79 -9.38 13.92 17.92
CA ALA A 79 -9.94 13.87 19.27
C ALA A 79 -10.60 15.22 19.64
N PRO A 80 -11.66 15.23 20.48
CA PRO A 80 -12.25 14.11 21.23
C PRO A 80 -13.48 13.48 20.53
N ALA A 81 -13.47 13.35 19.20
CA ALA A 81 -14.60 12.78 18.49
C ALA A 81 -15.02 11.39 19.04
N PRO A 82 -16.33 11.16 19.29
CA PRO A 82 -16.81 9.92 19.92
C PRO A 82 -16.76 8.70 18.99
N LEU A 83 -16.73 8.93 17.68
CA LEU A 83 -16.65 7.91 16.65
C LEU A 83 -15.50 8.24 15.70
N PHE A 84 -14.79 7.19 15.25
CA PHE A 84 -13.71 7.28 14.28
C PHE A 84 -12.61 8.28 14.66
N GLY A 85 -12.31 8.39 15.97
CA GLY A 85 -11.16 9.12 16.45
C GLY A 85 -9.83 8.48 15.99
N GLY A 86 -8.72 9.10 16.36
CA GLY A 86 -7.37 8.59 16.07
C GLY A 86 -6.60 9.38 15.02
N LEU A 87 -7.21 10.42 14.42
CA LEU A 87 -6.45 11.35 13.59
C LEU A 87 -5.49 12.16 14.46
N GLY A 88 -4.19 12.02 14.20
CA GLY A 88 -3.14 12.77 14.87
C GLY A 88 -3.24 14.29 14.64
N PRO A 89 -2.55 15.11 15.46
CA PRO A 89 -2.55 16.56 15.29
C PRO A 89 -1.91 17.02 13.97
N ILE A 90 -0.99 16.22 13.46
CA ILE A 90 -0.38 16.29 12.13
C ILE A 90 -0.55 14.93 11.46
N TYR A 91 -0.69 14.93 10.14
CA TYR A 91 -1.01 13.74 9.36
C TYR A 91 -0.69 13.93 7.88
N ASN A 92 -0.70 12.84 7.10
CA ASN A 92 -0.64 12.88 5.64
C ASN A 92 -2.02 12.74 4.99
N ASN A 93 -2.89 11.90 5.58
CA ASN A 93 -4.24 11.71 5.09
C ASN A 93 -5.21 11.25 6.19
N VAL A 94 -6.50 11.18 5.88
CA VAL A 94 -7.59 10.95 6.85
C VAL A 94 -8.28 9.60 6.70
N SER A 95 -8.00 8.84 5.65
CA SER A 95 -8.53 7.49 5.44
C SER A 95 -7.57 6.69 4.55
N CYS A 96 -7.76 5.38 4.47
CA CYS A 96 -6.96 4.53 3.60
C CYS A 96 -7.25 4.85 2.12
N VAL A 97 -8.54 4.96 1.76
CA VAL A 97 -8.97 5.28 0.39
C VAL A 97 -8.51 6.65 -0.10
N SER A 98 -8.31 7.63 0.80
CA SER A 98 -7.80 8.95 0.41
C SER A 98 -6.36 8.92 -0.12
N CYS A 99 -5.60 7.88 0.22
CA CYS A 99 -4.31 7.59 -0.40
C CYS A 99 -4.48 6.60 -1.56
N HIS A 100 -5.21 5.50 -1.32
CA HIS A 100 -5.43 4.38 -2.22
C HIS A 100 -6.77 4.51 -2.94
N HIS A 101 -6.88 5.48 -3.85
CA HIS A 101 -8.14 5.86 -4.48
C HIS A 101 -8.80 4.69 -5.23
N ASN A 102 -10.01 4.33 -4.80
CA ASN A 102 -10.79 3.22 -5.35
C ASN A 102 -9.93 1.96 -5.53
N ASP A 103 -9.13 1.64 -4.51
CA ASP A 103 -8.18 0.52 -4.44
C ASP A 103 -7.04 0.51 -5.47
N GLY A 104 -7.03 1.50 -6.35
CA GLY A 104 -6.08 1.65 -7.42
C GLY A 104 -4.79 2.35 -7.00
N LYS A 105 -3.94 2.57 -8.00
CA LYS A 105 -2.73 3.35 -7.84
C LYS A 105 -3.05 4.81 -7.52
N GLY A 106 -2.21 5.42 -6.71
CA GLY A 106 -2.29 6.83 -6.42
C GLY A 106 -2.09 7.73 -7.65
N THR A 107 -2.68 8.92 -7.61
CA THR A 107 -2.43 9.98 -8.59
C THR A 107 -1.46 11.02 -8.01
N PRO A 108 -0.63 11.69 -8.84
CA PRO A 108 0.34 12.68 -8.37
C PRO A 108 -0.30 14.03 -8.02
N THR A 109 -1.34 14.00 -7.18
CA THR A 109 -2.00 15.16 -6.58
C THR A 109 -1.37 15.47 -5.23
N ILE A 110 -1.31 16.75 -4.83
CA ILE A 110 -0.64 17.18 -3.60
C ILE A 110 -1.48 18.17 -2.79
N GLY A 111 -1.32 18.15 -1.47
CA GLY A 111 -1.87 19.16 -0.54
C GLY A 111 -3.34 18.98 -0.15
N LEU A 112 -4.13 18.20 -0.90
CA LEU A 112 -5.51 17.85 -0.55
C LEU A 112 -5.57 16.63 0.37
N ILE A 113 -6.67 16.47 1.12
CA ILE A 113 -6.99 15.24 1.90
C ILE A 113 -7.42 14.05 1.02
N THR A 114 -7.11 14.13 -0.26
CA THR A 114 -7.28 13.10 -1.31
C THR A 114 -5.99 13.00 -2.13
N SER A 115 -4.85 13.33 -1.50
CA SER A 115 -3.51 13.24 -2.08
C SER A 115 -2.96 11.85 -1.84
N SER A 116 -2.50 11.17 -2.90
CA SER A 116 -1.83 9.87 -2.78
C SER A 116 -0.32 9.96 -2.51
N LEU A 117 0.21 11.17 -2.41
CA LEU A 117 1.64 11.40 -2.21
C LEU A 117 2.05 11.23 -0.75
N LEU A 118 3.12 10.47 -0.56
CA LEU A 118 3.87 10.34 0.68
C LEU A 118 5.28 10.86 0.46
N THR A 119 5.80 11.68 1.37
CA THR A 119 7.16 12.21 1.25
C THR A 119 8.04 11.62 2.34
N ARG A 120 8.98 10.76 1.93
CA ARG A 120 10.05 10.28 2.81
C ARG A 120 11.19 11.29 2.82
N THR A 121 11.76 11.48 4.00
CA THR A 121 12.82 12.46 4.27
C THR A 121 13.99 11.79 4.94
N SER A 122 15.20 12.24 4.64
CA SER A 122 16.40 11.74 5.33
C SER A 122 17.54 12.73 5.27
N VAL A 123 18.55 12.50 6.11
CA VAL A 123 19.88 13.07 5.97
C VAL A 123 20.85 11.99 5.46
N SER A 124 22.03 12.40 5.02
CA SER A 124 23.07 11.46 4.60
C SER A 124 23.49 10.53 5.73
N GLY A 125 23.82 9.29 5.39
CA GLY A 125 24.22 8.24 6.34
C GLY A 125 23.13 7.18 6.53
N SER A 126 23.49 6.16 7.32
CA SER A 126 22.61 5.05 7.67
C SER A 126 22.65 4.78 9.16
N ASP A 127 21.57 4.21 9.69
CA ASP A 127 21.53 3.67 11.04
C ASP A 127 22.34 2.35 11.15
N GLU A 128 22.33 1.76 12.34
CA GLU A 128 23.05 0.52 12.65
C GLU A 128 22.56 -0.71 11.85
N TYR A 129 21.38 -0.63 11.22
CA TYR A 129 20.77 -1.66 10.39
C TYR A 129 20.81 -1.31 8.89
N GLY A 130 21.49 -0.22 8.50
CA GLY A 130 21.54 0.24 7.12
C GLY A 130 20.32 1.07 6.67
N GLY A 131 19.38 1.34 7.57
CA GLY A 131 18.22 2.20 7.33
C GLY A 131 18.59 3.68 7.17
N ALA A 132 17.69 4.47 6.61
CA ALA A 132 17.92 5.90 6.44
C ALA A 132 17.87 6.65 7.78
N LEU A 133 18.67 7.71 7.92
CA LEU A 133 18.61 8.60 9.07
C LEU A 133 17.58 9.71 8.87
N GLY A 134 16.66 9.87 9.82
CA GLY A 134 15.65 10.92 9.79
C GLY A 134 16.24 12.33 9.92
N ILE A 135 15.58 13.32 9.33
CA ILE A 135 15.94 14.73 9.57
C ILE A 135 15.57 15.07 11.03
N PRO A 136 16.49 15.62 11.84
CA PRO A 136 16.17 16.05 13.19
C PRO A 136 14.93 16.97 13.23
N GLY A 137 13.94 16.61 14.04
CA GLY A 137 12.64 17.29 14.11
C GLY A 137 11.56 16.70 13.20
N TYR A 138 11.90 16.24 11.99
CA TYR A 138 10.94 15.74 11.00
C TYR A 138 10.87 14.21 10.90
N GLY A 139 11.95 13.52 11.30
CA GLY A 139 12.08 12.08 11.14
C GLY A 139 12.17 11.65 9.67
N LEU A 140 11.59 10.48 9.39
CA LEU A 140 11.69 9.77 8.10
C LEU A 140 10.52 10.02 7.14
N GLN A 141 9.49 10.72 7.59
CA GLN A 141 8.27 10.94 6.82
C GLN A 141 7.70 12.30 7.17
N LEU A 142 7.58 13.15 6.16
CA LEU A 142 7.00 14.47 6.31
C LEU A 142 5.48 14.39 6.45
N GLN A 143 4.91 15.04 7.45
CA GLN A 143 3.48 15.20 7.66
C GLN A 143 3.00 16.58 7.19
N ASP A 144 2.40 16.60 6.01
CA ASP A 144 2.10 17.83 5.26
C ASP A 144 0.76 18.48 5.63
N LYS A 145 0.01 17.91 6.57
CA LYS A 145 -1.30 18.39 7.02
C LYS A 145 -1.38 18.42 8.54
N ALA A 146 -2.34 19.19 9.03
CA ALA A 146 -2.58 19.37 10.45
C ALA A 146 -4.07 19.62 10.71
N VAL A 147 -4.51 19.32 11.91
CA VAL A 147 -5.86 19.67 12.39
C VAL A 147 -5.94 21.17 12.70
N ALA A 148 -7.14 21.69 12.91
CA ALA A 148 -7.34 23.09 13.25
C ALA A 148 -6.53 23.49 14.51
N GLY A 149 -5.87 24.65 14.45
CA GLY A 149 -5.03 25.15 15.53
C GLY A 149 -3.65 24.47 15.68
N LYS A 150 -3.28 23.59 14.76
CA LYS A 150 -1.95 22.97 14.68
C LYS A 150 -1.24 23.36 13.38
N ALA A 151 0.08 23.23 13.36
CA ALA A 151 0.91 23.50 12.19
C ALA A 151 1.38 22.18 11.58
N ALA A 152 1.34 22.06 10.25
CA ALA A 152 1.96 20.95 9.53
C ALA A 152 3.48 21.09 9.58
N GLU A 153 4.20 20.00 9.35
CA GLU A 153 5.67 20.02 9.38
C GLU A 153 6.23 20.86 8.22
N ALA A 154 5.69 20.68 7.02
CA ALA A 154 5.90 21.57 5.89
C ALA A 154 4.81 21.34 4.86
N LYS A 155 4.78 22.14 3.79
CA LYS A 155 3.91 21.91 2.63
C LYS A 155 4.74 21.47 1.45
N MET A 156 4.29 20.45 0.73
CA MET A 156 4.92 20.05 -0.52
C MET A 156 4.25 20.74 -1.70
N LYS A 157 5.06 21.18 -2.66
CA LYS A 157 4.65 21.70 -3.95
C LYS A 157 5.23 20.82 -5.05
N ILE A 158 4.43 20.59 -6.09
CA ILE A 158 4.85 19.91 -7.31
C ILE A 158 4.76 20.91 -8.47
N ASP A 159 5.90 21.12 -9.12
CA ASP A 159 6.01 21.79 -10.41
C ASP A 159 6.42 20.76 -11.47
N TYR A 160 6.31 21.10 -12.76
CA TYR A 160 6.72 20.21 -13.84
C TYR A 160 7.62 20.95 -14.81
N THR A 161 8.70 20.30 -15.22
CA THR A 161 9.54 20.72 -16.34
C THR A 161 9.33 19.77 -17.50
N GLU A 162 9.14 20.34 -18.70
CA GLU A 162 9.01 19.57 -19.93
C GLU A 162 10.41 19.22 -20.46
N GLU A 163 10.65 17.96 -20.77
CA GLU A 163 11.91 17.44 -21.33
C GLU A 163 11.61 16.65 -22.61
N PRO A 164 12.26 16.95 -23.75
CA PRO A 164 12.04 16.19 -24.98
C PRO A 164 12.61 14.79 -24.84
N PHE A 165 11.86 13.79 -25.30
CA PHE A 165 12.28 12.40 -25.39
C PHE A 165 12.14 11.91 -26.81
N VAL A 166 13.20 11.25 -27.31
CA VAL A 166 13.24 10.70 -28.66
C VAL A 166 13.21 9.18 -28.55
N PHE A 167 12.20 8.56 -29.16
CA PHE A 167 12.07 7.11 -29.26
C PHE A 167 13.10 6.53 -30.24
N ALA A 168 13.30 5.22 -30.19
CA ALA A 168 14.26 4.52 -31.04
C ALA A 168 13.93 4.61 -32.55
N ASP A 169 12.66 4.87 -32.89
CA ASP A 169 12.18 5.09 -34.26
C ASP A 169 12.28 6.55 -34.73
N GLY A 170 12.74 7.46 -33.86
CA GLY A 170 12.89 8.88 -34.13
C GLY A 170 11.67 9.74 -33.78
N GLU A 171 10.56 9.17 -33.32
CA GLU A 171 9.43 9.94 -32.82
C GLU A 171 9.86 10.76 -31.58
N THR A 172 9.40 12.00 -31.48
CA THR A 172 9.73 12.89 -30.36
C THR A 172 8.47 13.27 -29.59
N VAL A 173 8.50 13.09 -28.27
CA VAL A 173 7.44 13.52 -27.35
C VAL A 173 8.01 14.42 -26.26
N SER A 174 7.13 15.18 -25.60
CA SER A 174 7.49 15.96 -24.40
C SER A 174 7.12 15.17 -23.16
N LEU A 175 8.12 14.84 -22.33
CA LEU A 175 7.92 14.20 -21.03
C LEU A 175 7.83 15.25 -19.93
N ARG A 176 6.93 15.02 -18.98
CA ARG A 176 6.83 15.84 -17.77
C ARG A 176 7.68 15.24 -16.66
N ARG A 177 8.70 15.99 -16.25
CA ARG A 177 9.50 15.67 -15.07
C ARG A 177 8.99 16.46 -13.86
N PRO A 178 8.56 15.80 -12.77
CA PRO A 178 8.12 16.50 -11.58
C PRO A 178 9.30 17.10 -10.80
N VAL A 179 9.13 18.32 -10.32
CA VAL A 179 10.05 19.02 -9.42
C VAL A 179 9.32 19.27 -8.11
N TYR A 180 9.84 18.69 -7.04
CA TYR A 180 9.23 18.78 -5.71
C TYR A 180 9.96 19.81 -4.86
N THR A 181 9.19 20.73 -4.27
CA THR A 181 9.72 21.75 -3.36
C THR A 181 9.00 21.68 -2.03
N MET A 182 9.76 21.78 -0.94
CA MET A 182 9.21 21.87 0.40
C MET A 182 9.13 23.34 0.85
N ASN A 183 7.95 23.76 1.27
CA ASN A 183 7.61 25.13 1.63
C ASN A 183 7.20 25.22 3.10
N ASN A 184 7.47 26.36 3.72
CA ASN A 184 7.04 26.71 5.08
C ASN A 184 7.38 25.61 6.12
N PRO A 185 8.65 25.17 6.20
CA PRO A 185 9.03 24.20 7.22
C PRO A 185 8.81 24.80 8.61
N TYR A 186 8.22 24.02 9.53
CA TYR A 186 7.88 24.49 10.87
C TYR A 186 9.11 24.84 11.73
N MET A 187 10.28 24.31 11.35
CA MET A 187 11.59 24.67 11.90
C MET A 187 12.65 24.67 10.79
N ALA A 188 13.85 25.14 11.10
CA ALA A 188 14.94 25.10 10.12
C ALA A 188 15.32 23.65 9.79
N MET A 189 15.34 23.31 8.50
CA MET A 189 15.81 22.01 8.03
C MET A 189 17.32 22.00 7.89
N ALA A 190 17.95 20.88 8.24
CA ALA A 190 19.35 20.67 7.94
C ALA A 190 19.61 20.77 6.42
N GLY A 191 20.69 21.43 6.04
CA GLY A 191 21.14 21.45 4.64
C GLY A 191 21.50 20.05 4.17
N GLY A 192 21.32 19.78 2.87
CA GLY A 192 21.65 18.47 2.28
C GLY A 192 20.70 17.34 2.65
N HIS A 193 19.48 17.67 3.09
CA HIS A 193 18.43 16.67 3.26
C HIS A 193 18.03 16.07 1.90
N MET A 194 17.59 14.82 1.93
CA MET A 194 17.12 14.07 0.79
C MET A 194 15.61 13.85 0.89
N VAL A 195 14.95 13.89 -0.26
CA VAL A 195 13.49 13.71 -0.38
C VAL A 195 13.21 12.59 -1.37
N SER A 196 12.35 11.66 -0.96
CA SER A 196 11.82 10.59 -1.83
C SER A 196 10.30 10.64 -1.79
N VAL A 197 9.72 11.09 -2.90
CA VAL A 197 8.27 11.16 -3.07
C VAL A 197 7.76 9.82 -3.57
N ARG A 198 6.73 9.29 -2.91
CA ARG A 198 6.11 8.00 -3.21
C ARG A 198 4.62 8.19 -3.50
N LEU A 199 4.10 7.35 -4.38
CA LEU A 199 2.66 7.23 -4.61
C LEU A 199 2.14 6.00 -3.87
N ALA A 200 0.93 6.12 -3.34
CA ALA A 200 0.21 4.98 -2.79
C ALA A 200 0.11 3.85 -3.86
N PRO A 201 0.58 2.62 -3.55
CA PRO A 201 0.43 1.50 -4.46
C PRO A 201 -1.03 1.05 -4.55
N PRO A 202 -1.42 0.32 -5.60
CA PRO A 202 -2.70 -0.39 -5.61
C PRO A 202 -2.78 -1.39 -4.45
N VAL A 203 -3.99 -1.64 -3.95
CA VAL A 203 -4.23 -2.63 -2.86
C VAL A 203 -4.92 -3.90 -3.36
N PHE A 204 -5.50 -3.88 -4.56
CA PHE A 204 -6.08 -5.08 -5.16
C PHE A 204 -5.02 -6.15 -5.44
N GLY A 205 -5.42 -7.42 -5.34
CA GLY A 205 -4.57 -8.57 -5.71
C GLY A 205 -3.48 -8.95 -4.69
N LEU A 206 -3.26 -8.17 -3.62
CA LEU A 206 -2.26 -8.51 -2.59
C LEU A 206 -2.51 -9.87 -1.93
N GLY A 207 -3.78 -10.24 -1.72
CA GLY A 207 -4.14 -11.56 -1.22
C GLY A 207 -3.68 -12.71 -2.12
N LEU A 208 -3.55 -12.49 -3.44
CA LEU A 208 -2.99 -13.51 -4.35
C LEU A 208 -1.49 -13.70 -4.13
N LEU A 209 -0.77 -12.63 -3.77
CA LEU A 209 0.65 -12.72 -3.42
C LEU A 209 0.84 -13.41 -2.06
N GLU A 210 -0.04 -13.15 -1.09
CA GLU A 210 -0.01 -13.83 0.22
C GLU A 210 -0.30 -15.34 0.12
N LEU A 211 -0.98 -15.77 -0.94
CA LEU A 211 -1.22 -17.20 -1.19
C LEU A 211 0.02 -17.92 -1.73
N LEU A 212 1.07 -17.21 -2.17
CA LEU A 212 2.30 -17.83 -2.61
C LEU A 212 3.01 -18.50 -1.42
N PRO A 213 3.30 -19.81 -1.49
CA PRO A 213 4.08 -20.47 -0.46
C PRO A 213 5.48 -19.87 -0.35
N GLU A 214 6.03 -19.84 0.86
CA GLU A 214 7.38 -19.32 1.11
C GLU A 214 8.43 -20.07 0.29
N GLU A 215 8.28 -21.39 0.15
CA GLU A 215 9.18 -22.21 -0.67
C GLU A 215 9.21 -21.77 -2.15
N THR A 216 8.09 -21.26 -2.67
CA THR A 216 8.00 -20.72 -4.03
C THR A 216 8.76 -19.40 -4.13
N ILE A 217 8.71 -18.57 -3.10
CA ILE A 217 9.48 -17.31 -3.08
C ILE A 217 10.99 -17.63 -3.00
N LEU A 218 11.37 -18.55 -2.11
CA LEU A 218 12.76 -18.95 -1.91
C LEU A 218 13.38 -19.65 -3.14
N SER A 219 12.58 -20.41 -3.91
CA SER A 219 13.07 -21.08 -5.12
C SER A 219 13.40 -20.13 -6.27
N ASN A 220 12.93 -18.88 -6.22
CA ASN A 220 13.21 -17.82 -7.19
C ASN A 220 14.38 -16.92 -6.77
N VAL A 221 15.13 -17.26 -5.71
CA VAL A 221 16.35 -16.53 -5.33
C VAL A 221 17.44 -16.80 -6.35
N ASP A 222 17.90 -15.74 -7.02
CA ASP A 222 19.05 -15.77 -7.92
C ASP A 222 19.86 -14.49 -7.75
N GLU A 223 20.63 -14.39 -6.67
CA GLU A 223 21.34 -13.15 -6.35
C GLU A 223 22.47 -12.80 -7.34
N GLN A 224 22.94 -13.78 -8.09
CA GLN A 224 24.11 -13.68 -8.96
C GLN A 224 23.75 -13.83 -10.45
N ASP A 225 22.46 -13.84 -10.78
CA ASP A 225 21.98 -14.06 -12.16
C ASP A 225 22.64 -15.31 -12.77
N ALA A 226 22.59 -16.41 -12.03
CA ALA A 226 23.23 -17.68 -12.39
C ALA A 226 22.65 -18.29 -13.67
N ASN A 227 21.41 -17.94 -14.02
CA ASN A 227 20.75 -18.35 -15.25
C ASN A 227 21.01 -17.39 -16.44
N GLY A 228 21.56 -16.20 -16.20
CA GLY A 228 21.93 -15.21 -17.22
C GLY A 228 20.74 -14.55 -17.91
N ASP A 229 19.59 -14.45 -17.24
CA ASP A 229 18.39 -13.79 -17.76
C ASP A 229 18.34 -12.27 -17.47
N GLY A 230 19.31 -11.77 -16.69
CA GLY A 230 19.43 -10.36 -16.31
C GLY A 230 18.66 -9.98 -15.05
N ILE A 231 18.08 -10.95 -14.32
CA ILE A 231 17.29 -10.73 -13.11
C ILE A 231 18.07 -11.25 -11.90
N SER A 232 18.46 -10.34 -11.00
CA SER A 232 19.12 -10.69 -9.74
C SER A 232 18.19 -10.53 -8.53
N GLY A 233 17.45 -11.58 -8.19
CA GLY A 233 16.46 -11.59 -7.11
C GLY A 233 17.06 -11.94 -5.74
N ARG A 234 16.65 -11.20 -4.69
CA ARG A 234 16.95 -11.54 -3.29
C ARG A 234 15.66 -11.56 -2.48
N VAL A 235 15.60 -12.43 -1.48
CA VAL A 235 14.49 -12.45 -0.53
C VAL A 235 14.69 -11.38 0.53
N ASN A 236 13.61 -10.66 0.84
CA ASN A 236 13.58 -9.72 1.95
C ASN A 236 12.97 -10.40 3.18
N TYR A 237 13.76 -10.55 4.24
CA TYR A 237 13.30 -11.06 5.53
C TYR A 237 12.87 -9.88 6.40
N VAL A 238 11.60 -9.86 6.82
CA VAL A 238 10.97 -8.77 7.59
C VAL A 238 10.42 -9.26 8.91
#